data_AF-A0A3A0CSJ2-F1
#
_entry.id   AF-A0A3A0CSJ2-F1
#
_cell.length_a   1.000
_cell.length_b   1.000
_cell.length_c   1.000
_cell.angle_alpha   90.00
_cell.angle_beta   90.00
_cell.angle_gamma   90.00
#
_symmetry.space_group_name_H-M   'P 1'
#
loop_
_entity.id
_entity.type
_entity.pdbx_description
1 polymer ?
#
loop_
_entity_poly.entity_id
_entity_poly.type
_entity_poly.pdbx_seq_one_letter_code
_entity_poly.pdbx_strand_id
1 'polypeptide(L)'
;MNHLAAHGDWPLLAALSDTFVARDGVVLALIGGGLVFQLIHRRLPPGLGTSVFVGAVSLAAGRWAWTHGPGVWNLYFAAHITSTLCVLWAGFGWFTGLFTHAARQRSPTSSETFFAWSLVTGVAAAVLSFNTLVTLTLSRVLNPSSMYIQMPGGAEWWDLAALSIAVAFRMAAGLRPEQPVMVLILAALFAWWTGLMIPSVRGADPVTGWAWVDHRPGWWNWEFQLQAGFSFLLLGAAVVQDLRYRSRRKAAWPDRLDDLLEPYARWPMFIQVEAILAASILILGVYQVVQREPMTWPLALASCISALVAGYTCMFMTYRRWSGNTASLGIALLTLAVVLAACFLAAVAGLVAQAEPYAERIPVLFNAILFALALMTVLWRWLAGVWDQQLLAGVPWTTTGRLIPFARRAAFVIASLAMLAAFQMALWPELVSASSDDNRWGRVVSGSLAIAWLMVITAKIARRENSPQAATLCVALLAALVAFLFVRMPASPLRGWLIQYRAVVLAFLAMPILVAAEALPRTNWRSFAPPLWFLGLLLLPAAALLKLLSPTAQPVEWIRPLTLAMLGALYSFAGSREHRRALLVLGAVLLIAAVSSLYNAYGSAFFGGAA
;
A
#
# COMPACT_ATOMS: atom_id res chain seq x y z
N MET A 1 -33.20 6.62 67.70
CA MET A 1 -32.83 6.57 66.26
C MET A 1 -33.70 5.56 65.50
N ASN A 2 -35.04 5.65 65.67
CA ASN A 2 -36.03 4.74 65.08
C ASN A 2 -36.96 5.47 64.10
N HIS A 3 -36.43 6.40 63.29
CA HIS A 3 -37.27 7.24 62.42
C HIS A 3 -36.80 7.38 60.95
N LEU A 4 -35.96 6.47 60.46
CA LEU A 4 -35.52 6.45 59.05
C LEU A 4 -35.78 5.11 58.34
N ALA A 5 -36.80 4.36 58.75
CA ALA A 5 -37.13 3.05 58.19
C ALA A 5 -38.46 2.97 57.40
N ALA A 6 -39.10 4.10 57.07
CA ALA A 6 -40.48 4.07 56.56
C ALA A 6 -40.73 4.64 55.15
N HIS A 7 -39.73 5.16 54.46
CA HIS A 7 -39.85 5.48 53.02
C HIS A 7 -38.61 4.98 52.27
N GLY A 8 -38.45 3.67 52.25
CA GLY A 8 -37.54 2.96 51.35
C GLY A 8 -38.20 2.76 49.98
N ASP A 9 -38.70 3.84 49.37
CA ASP A 9 -38.86 3.85 47.92
C ASP A 9 -37.44 3.86 47.38
N TRP A 10 -36.95 2.68 47.01
CA TRP A 10 -35.74 2.52 46.21
C TRP A 10 -36.16 2.37 44.74
N PRO A 11 -36.70 3.40 44.06
CA PRO A 11 -36.99 3.32 42.64
C PRO A 11 -35.71 3.00 41.86
N LEU A 12 -34.54 3.29 42.43
CA LEU A 12 -33.26 2.88 41.90
C LEU A 12 -33.04 1.35 41.95
N LEU A 13 -33.38 0.65 43.04
CA LEU A 13 -33.22 -0.82 43.13
C LEU A 13 -34.28 -1.56 42.31
N ALA A 14 -35.52 -1.05 42.24
CA ALA A 14 -36.57 -1.61 41.38
C ALA A 14 -36.29 -1.36 39.89
N ALA A 15 -35.83 -0.16 39.51
CA ALA A 15 -35.42 0.11 38.13
C ALA A 15 -34.13 -0.66 37.74
N LEU A 16 -33.20 -0.86 38.68
CA LEU A 16 -32.04 -1.73 38.47
C LEU A 16 -32.46 -3.21 38.37
N SER A 17 -33.44 -3.69 39.15
CA SER A 17 -33.93 -5.07 39.03
C SER A 17 -34.70 -5.29 37.72
N ASP A 18 -35.55 -4.35 37.31
CA ASP A 18 -36.32 -4.47 36.05
C ASP A 18 -35.42 -4.43 34.82
N THR A 19 -34.37 -3.60 34.83
CA THR A 19 -33.38 -3.57 33.75
C THR A 19 -32.46 -4.79 33.74
N PHE A 20 -32.14 -5.36 34.90
CA PHE A 20 -31.33 -6.57 35.01
C PHE A 20 -32.12 -7.82 34.57
N VAL A 21 -33.35 -7.99 35.05
CA VAL A 21 -34.24 -9.11 34.70
C VAL A 21 -34.61 -9.08 33.22
N ALA A 22 -34.85 -7.90 32.62
CA ALA A 22 -35.13 -7.80 31.20
C ALA A 22 -33.91 -8.09 30.30
N ARG A 23 -32.69 -7.75 30.73
CA ARG A 23 -31.46 -8.00 29.96
C ARG A 23 -31.08 -9.47 29.93
N ASP A 24 -31.12 -10.13 31.09
CA ASP A 24 -30.73 -11.54 31.21
C ASP A 24 -31.84 -12.52 30.84
N GLY A 25 -33.11 -12.08 30.92
CA GLY A 25 -34.26 -12.88 30.52
C GLY A 25 -34.18 -13.36 29.07
N VAL A 26 -33.67 -12.52 28.15
CA VAL A 26 -33.48 -12.89 26.73
C VAL A 26 -32.37 -13.95 26.56
N VAL A 27 -31.27 -13.82 27.30
CA VAL A 27 -30.14 -14.77 27.28
C VAL A 27 -30.62 -16.14 27.79
N LEU A 28 -31.33 -16.16 28.91
CA LEU A 28 -31.90 -17.38 29.48
C LEU A 28 -32.97 -18.01 28.58
N ALA A 29 -33.83 -17.20 27.95
CA ALA A 29 -34.84 -17.68 27.02
C ALA A 29 -34.21 -18.34 25.78
N LEU A 30 -33.13 -17.77 25.24
CA LEU A 30 -32.39 -18.36 24.12
C LEU A 30 -31.78 -19.72 24.53
N ILE A 31 -31.08 -19.79 25.67
CA ILE A 31 -30.47 -21.03 26.15
C ILE A 31 -31.56 -22.10 26.43
N GLY A 32 -32.63 -21.72 27.14
CA GLY A 32 -33.75 -22.60 27.46
C GLY A 32 -34.45 -23.12 26.21
N GLY A 33 -34.75 -22.24 25.25
CA GLY A 33 -35.30 -22.63 23.95
C GLY A 33 -34.39 -23.60 23.19
N GLY A 34 -33.08 -23.30 23.11
CA GLY A 34 -32.09 -24.18 22.50
C GLY A 34 -32.07 -25.58 23.13
N LEU A 35 -32.11 -25.67 24.47
CA LEU A 35 -32.15 -26.95 25.19
C LEU A 35 -33.41 -27.75 24.87
N VAL A 36 -34.58 -27.11 24.80
CA VAL A 36 -35.84 -27.78 24.43
C VAL A 36 -35.73 -28.36 23.02
N PHE A 37 -35.21 -27.60 22.05
CA PHE A 37 -34.97 -28.08 20.68
C PHE A 37 -33.97 -29.25 20.62
N GLN A 38 -32.96 -29.25 21.49
CA GLN A 38 -32.03 -30.37 21.62
C GLN A 38 -32.69 -31.62 22.23
N LEU A 39 -33.58 -31.47 23.22
CA LEU A 39 -34.30 -32.59 23.82
C LEU A 39 -35.23 -33.27 22.81
N ILE A 40 -35.87 -32.49 21.93
CA ILE A 40 -36.75 -33.01 20.88
C ILE A 40 -36.02 -33.34 19.56
N HIS A 41 -34.68 -33.30 19.51
CA HIS A 41 -33.90 -33.45 18.26
C HIS A 41 -34.25 -34.72 17.46
N ARG A 42 -34.65 -35.81 18.14
CA ARG A 42 -35.07 -37.06 17.50
C ARG A 42 -36.34 -36.92 16.64
N ARG A 43 -37.13 -35.87 16.86
CA ARG A 43 -38.37 -35.56 16.11
C ARG A 43 -38.16 -34.51 15.03
N LEU A 44 -36.97 -33.92 14.95
CA LEU A 44 -36.63 -32.86 14.01
C LEU A 44 -35.81 -33.42 12.84
N PRO A 45 -35.75 -32.70 11.69
CA PRO A 45 -34.80 -33.02 10.64
C PRO A 45 -33.37 -33.19 11.20
N PRO A 46 -32.59 -34.16 10.69
CA PRO A 46 -31.24 -34.43 11.19
C PRO A 46 -30.38 -33.16 11.23
N GLY A 47 -29.74 -32.91 12.37
CA GLY A 47 -28.91 -31.73 12.60
C GLY A 47 -29.67 -30.45 13.01
N LEU A 48 -30.99 -30.34 12.78
CA LEU A 48 -31.74 -29.12 13.09
C LEU A 48 -31.78 -28.81 14.59
N GLY A 49 -32.08 -29.82 15.44
CA GLY A 49 -32.10 -29.64 16.90
C GLY A 49 -30.75 -29.15 17.44
N THR A 50 -29.66 -29.79 17.00
CA THR A 50 -28.28 -29.40 17.33
C THR A 50 -27.97 -27.99 16.83
N SER A 51 -28.39 -27.64 15.61
CA SER A 51 -28.13 -26.32 15.04
C SER A 51 -28.86 -25.21 15.79
N VAL A 52 -30.13 -25.42 16.17
CA VAL A 52 -30.91 -24.46 16.95
C VAL A 52 -30.29 -24.28 18.34
N PHE A 53 -29.88 -25.37 18.99
CA PHE A 53 -29.18 -25.30 20.28
C PHE A 53 -27.88 -24.50 20.20
N VAL A 54 -26.99 -24.86 19.28
CA VAL A 54 -25.69 -24.20 19.14
C VAL A 54 -25.83 -22.74 18.75
N GLY A 55 -26.76 -22.44 17.84
CA GLY A 55 -27.08 -21.08 17.44
C GLY A 55 -27.64 -20.25 18.59
N ALA A 56 -28.57 -20.82 19.37
CA ALA A 56 -29.15 -20.12 20.51
C ALA A 56 -28.12 -19.82 21.60
N VAL A 57 -27.24 -20.78 21.94
CA VAL A 57 -26.14 -20.56 22.89
C VAL A 57 -25.16 -19.51 22.37
N SER A 58 -24.80 -19.56 21.09
CA SER A 58 -23.86 -18.59 20.49
C SER A 58 -24.45 -17.17 20.46
N LEU A 59 -25.74 -17.03 20.13
CA LEU A 59 -26.45 -15.76 20.16
C LEU A 59 -26.63 -15.24 21.60
N ALA A 60 -26.96 -16.11 22.55
CA ALA A 60 -27.07 -15.76 23.97
C ALA A 60 -25.74 -15.23 24.51
N ALA A 61 -24.63 -15.91 24.20
CA ALA A 61 -23.30 -15.49 24.59
C ALA A 61 -22.88 -14.16 23.94
N GLY A 62 -23.16 -13.96 22.65
CA GLY A 62 -22.91 -12.70 21.95
C GLY A 62 -23.75 -11.54 22.49
N ARG A 63 -25.03 -11.79 22.82
CA ARG A 63 -25.90 -10.82 23.46
C ARG A 63 -25.38 -10.43 24.84
N TRP A 64 -24.99 -11.42 25.64
CA TRP A 64 -24.43 -11.21 26.97
C TRP A 64 -23.13 -10.39 26.91
N ALA A 65 -22.24 -10.70 25.95
CA ALA A 65 -21.02 -9.95 25.70
C ALA A 65 -21.28 -8.48 25.39
N TRP A 66 -22.29 -8.21 24.56
CA TRP A 66 -22.67 -6.86 24.16
C TRP A 66 -23.28 -6.05 25.31
N THR A 67 -24.08 -6.69 26.19
CA THR A 67 -24.78 -5.99 27.28
C THR A 67 -23.93 -5.79 28.53
N HIS A 68 -22.96 -6.67 28.79
CA HIS A 68 -22.12 -6.64 29.99
C HIS A 68 -20.68 -6.21 29.72
N GLY A 69 -20.29 -6.08 28.45
CA GLY A 69 -18.98 -5.57 28.09
C GLY A 69 -18.80 -4.11 28.54
N PRO A 70 -17.59 -3.74 29.01
CA PRO A 70 -17.29 -2.36 29.33
C PRO A 70 -17.09 -1.53 28.04
N GLY A 71 -18.13 -0.90 27.50
CA GLY A 71 -18.03 0.11 26.43
C GLY A 71 -17.06 -0.21 25.28
N VAL A 72 -15.90 0.47 25.24
CA VAL A 72 -14.84 0.31 24.21
C VAL A 72 -14.30 -1.12 24.13
N TRP A 73 -14.47 -1.92 25.19
CA TRP A 73 -14.00 -3.28 25.33
C TRP A 73 -14.97 -4.35 24.80
N ASN A 74 -16.17 -3.95 24.36
CA ASN A 74 -17.21 -4.89 23.91
C ASN A 74 -16.75 -5.74 22.73
N LEU A 75 -15.98 -5.15 21.81
CA LEU A 75 -15.47 -5.87 20.64
C LEU A 75 -14.42 -6.92 21.02
N TYR A 76 -13.55 -6.60 21.96
CA TYR A 76 -12.54 -7.54 22.49
C TYR A 76 -13.21 -8.71 23.20
N PHE A 77 -14.16 -8.41 24.08
CA PHE A 77 -14.87 -9.43 24.83
C PHE A 77 -15.71 -10.33 23.91
N ALA A 78 -16.32 -9.75 22.88
CA ALA A 78 -17.02 -10.50 21.84
C ALA A 78 -16.05 -11.41 21.04
N ALA A 79 -14.85 -10.93 20.71
CA ALA A 79 -13.83 -11.75 20.03
C ALA A 79 -13.45 -12.96 20.89
N HIS A 80 -13.27 -12.76 22.20
CA HIS A 80 -12.92 -13.82 23.14
C HIS A 80 -14.00 -14.87 23.32
N ILE A 81 -15.25 -14.44 23.43
CA ILE A 81 -16.38 -15.36 23.54
C ILE A 81 -16.56 -16.14 22.23
N THR A 82 -16.47 -15.48 21.08
CA THR A 82 -16.64 -16.15 19.79
C THR A 82 -15.49 -17.12 19.47
N SER A 83 -14.25 -16.79 19.84
CA SER A 83 -13.09 -17.66 19.70
C SER A 83 -13.19 -18.89 20.62
N THR A 84 -13.63 -18.71 21.87
CA THR A 84 -13.88 -19.80 22.82
C THR A 84 -15.01 -20.72 22.33
N LEU A 85 -16.12 -20.16 21.88
CA LEU A 85 -17.22 -20.92 21.29
C LEU A 85 -16.77 -21.70 20.06
N CYS A 86 -15.93 -21.10 19.21
CA CYS A 86 -15.33 -21.79 18.06
C CYS A 86 -14.58 -23.07 18.46
N VAL A 87 -13.76 -23.00 19.52
CA VAL A 87 -13.05 -24.17 20.07
C VAL A 87 -14.03 -25.20 20.64
N LEU A 88 -15.01 -24.76 21.43
CA LEU A 88 -15.99 -25.65 22.03
C LEU A 88 -16.77 -26.42 20.95
N TRP A 89 -17.26 -25.72 19.92
CA TRP A 89 -17.97 -26.35 18.82
C TRP A 89 -17.06 -27.25 17.98
N ALA A 90 -15.81 -26.87 17.73
CA ALA A 90 -14.85 -27.75 17.05
C ALA A 90 -14.57 -29.04 17.86
N GLY A 91 -14.39 -28.90 19.18
CA GLY A 91 -14.16 -30.00 20.10
C GLY A 91 -15.35 -30.95 20.17
N PHE A 92 -16.58 -30.43 20.29
CA PHE A 92 -17.80 -31.25 20.24
C PHE A 92 -18.00 -31.91 18.88
N GLY A 93 -17.68 -31.22 17.78
CA GLY A 93 -17.71 -31.79 16.43
C GLY A 93 -16.74 -32.96 16.29
N TRP A 94 -15.50 -32.80 16.77
CA TRP A 94 -14.50 -33.87 16.78
C TRP A 94 -14.91 -35.04 17.67
N PHE A 95 -15.33 -34.78 18.92
CA PHE A 95 -15.75 -35.80 19.88
C PHE A 95 -16.94 -36.62 19.34
N THR A 96 -17.99 -35.96 18.85
CA THR A 96 -19.15 -36.66 18.26
C THR A 96 -18.80 -37.41 16.97
N GLY A 97 -17.77 -36.97 16.23
CA GLY A 97 -17.20 -37.67 15.09
C GLY A 97 -16.60 -39.03 15.46
N LEU A 98 -15.91 -39.13 16.61
CA LEU A 98 -15.29 -40.38 17.07
C LEU A 98 -16.32 -41.49 17.33
N PHE A 99 -17.49 -41.14 17.89
CA PHE A 99 -18.54 -42.11 18.19
C PHE A 99 -19.44 -42.45 16.98
N THR A 100 -19.52 -41.57 15.99
CA THR A 100 -20.38 -41.77 14.81
C THR A 100 -19.73 -42.61 13.71
N HIS A 101 -18.40 -42.73 13.68
CA HIS A 101 -17.70 -43.65 12.77
C HIS A 101 -18.10 -45.13 12.94
N ALA A 102 -18.61 -45.51 14.12
CA ALA A 102 -19.15 -46.85 14.37
C ALA A 102 -20.58 -47.04 13.79
N ALA A 103 -21.34 -45.97 13.57
CA ALA A 103 -22.74 -46.01 13.13
C ALA A 103 -22.87 -45.56 11.66
N ARG A 104 -22.50 -46.44 10.74
CA ARG A 104 -22.27 -46.19 9.30
C ARG A 104 -23.50 -45.84 8.43
N GLN A 105 -24.59 -45.26 8.94
CA GLN A 105 -25.82 -45.07 8.15
C GLN A 105 -26.41 -43.64 8.13
N ARG A 106 -26.23 -42.99 6.95
CA ARG A 106 -27.20 -42.23 6.15
C ARG A 106 -27.83 -40.90 6.64
N SER A 107 -27.44 -40.29 7.75
CA SER A 107 -27.90 -38.92 8.08
C SER A 107 -26.76 -37.96 8.35
N PRO A 108 -26.90 -36.64 8.03
CA PRO A 108 -25.91 -35.64 8.41
C PRO A 108 -25.76 -35.68 9.92
N THR A 109 -24.55 -35.99 10.37
CA THR A 109 -24.27 -36.24 11.78
C THR A 109 -24.21 -34.92 12.52
N SER A 110 -24.57 -34.91 13.82
CA SER A 110 -24.42 -33.74 14.69
C SER A 110 -23.01 -33.13 14.63
N SER A 111 -21.99 -33.94 14.31
CA SER A 111 -20.60 -33.50 14.08
C SER A 111 -20.48 -32.42 12.99
N GLU A 112 -21.13 -32.60 11.84
CA GLU A 112 -21.09 -31.61 10.75
C GLU A 112 -21.74 -30.30 11.15
N THR A 113 -22.82 -30.38 11.93
CA THR A 113 -23.51 -29.19 12.47
C THR A 113 -22.60 -28.42 13.43
N PHE A 114 -21.90 -29.10 14.32
CA PHE A 114 -20.93 -28.47 15.22
C PHE A 114 -19.76 -27.83 14.46
N PHE A 115 -19.21 -28.50 13.43
CA PHE A 115 -18.15 -27.91 12.61
C PHE A 115 -18.63 -26.71 11.79
N ALA A 116 -19.88 -26.71 11.31
CA ALA A 116 -20.46 -25.56 10.62
C ALA A 116 -20.56 -24.34 11.56
N TRP A 117 -21.05 -24.54 12.79
CA TRP A 117 -21.13 -23.47 13.78
C TRP A 117 -19.76 -23.01 14.28
N SER A 118 -18.80 -23.93 14.44
CA SER A 118 -17.40 -23.59 14.70
C SER A 118 -16.83 -22.69 13.59
N LEU A 119 -17.14 -22.96 12.33
CA LEU A 119 -16.74 -22.09 11.23
C LEU A 119 -17.40 -20.70 11.33
N VAL A 120 -18.69 -20.62 11.65
CA VAL A 120 -19.41 -19.34 11.80
C VAL A 120 -18.82 -18.51 12.94
N THR A 121 -18.67 -19.09 14.13
CA THR A 121 -18.08 -18.38 15.28
C THR A 121 -16.60 -18.09 15.08
N GLY A 122 -15.87 -18.97 14.39
CA GLY A 122 -14.47 -18.77 14.03
C GLY A 122 -14.25 -17.64 13.03
N VAL A 123 -15.11 -17.52 12.01
CA VAL A 123 -15.08 -16.39 11.07
C VAL A 123 -15.43 -15.09 11.79
N ALA A 124 -16.46 -15.09 12.65
CA ALA A 124 -16.80 -13.91 13.45
C ALA A 124 -15.64 -13.46 14.34
N ALA A 125 -15.01 -14.39 15.07
CA ALA A 125 -13.82 -14.11 15.88
C ALA A 125 -12.67 -13.57 15.04
N ALA A 126 -12.35 -14.19 13.91
CA ALA A 126 -11.28 -13.74 13.02
C ALA A 126 -11.53 -12.32 12.46
N VAL A 127 -12.78 -11.99 12.10
CA VAL A 127 -13.17 -10.64 11.65
C VAL A 127 -13.03 -9.62 12.77
N LEU A 128 -13.47 -9.96 13.98
CA LEU A 128 -13.31 -9.08 15.15
C LEU A 128 -11.84 -8.85 15.48
N SER A 129 -11.02 -9.91 15.54
CA SER A 129 -9.58 -9.79 15.73
C SER A 129 -8.93 -8.97 14.62
N PHE A 130 -9.29 -9.20 13.35
CA PHE A 130 -8.79 -8.40 12.23
C PHE A 130 -9.14 -6.92 12.38
N ASN A 131 -10.39 -6.60 12.74
CA ASN A 131 -10.81 -5.21 12.96
C ASN A 131 -10.00 -4.52 14.07
N THR A 132 -9.73 -5.23 15.15
CA THR A 132 -8.87 -4.77 16.24
C THR A 132 -7.44 -4.50 15.76
N LEU A 133 -6.83 -5.46 15.06
CA LEU A 133 -5.47 -5.33 14.52
C LEU A 133 -5.35 -4.18 13.50
N VAL A 134 -6.36 -4.01 12.64
CA VAL A 134 -6.44 -2.88 11.70
C VAL A 134 -6.52 -1.55 12.45
N THR A 135 -7.38 -1.46 13.45
CA THR A 135 -7.55 -0.23 14.26
C THR A 135 -6.24 0.15 14.96
N LEU A 136 -5.55 -0.84 15.55
CA LEU A 136 -4.23 -0.67 16.17
C LEU A 136 -3.14 -0.27 15.17
N THR A 137 -3.18 -0.84 13.96
CA THR A 137 -2.20 -0.50 12.92
C THR A 137 -2.43 0.92 12.40
N LEU A 138 -3.69 1.28 12.13
CA LEU A 138 -4.07 2.59 11.63
C LEU A 138 -3.74 3.68 12.66
N SER A 139 -4.01 3.44 13.95
CA SER A 139 -3.66 4.39 15.00
C SER A 139 -2.15 4.62 15.08
N ARG A 140 -1.34 3.57 14.95
CA ARG A 140 0.14 3.69 14.91
C ARG A 140 0.65 4.44 13.69
N VAL A 141 0.10 4.15 12.51
CA VAL A 141 0.52 4.80 11.26
C VAL A 141 0.13 6.28 11.26
N LEU A 142 -1.07 6.62 11.75
CA LEU A 142 -1.57 8.00 11.77
C LEU A 142 -1.00 8.82 12.93
N ASN A 143 -0.65 8.19 14.07
CA ASN A 143 -0.14 8.87 15.24
C ASN A 143 1.05 8.11 15.88
N PRO A 144 2.23 8.11 15.21
CA PRO A 144 3.38 7.34 15.66
C PRO A 144 3.93 7.77 17.03
N SER A 145 3.67 9.02 17.43
CA SER A 145 4.11 9.62 18.70
C SER A 145 3.17 9.36 19.88
N SER A 146 1.92 8.95 19.63
CA SER A 146 0.98 8.69 20.72
C SER A 146 1.28 7.33 21.33
N MET A 147 1.77 7.33 22.57
CA MET A 147 1.78 6.13 23.41
C MET A 147 0.34 5.80 23.75
N TYR A 148 -0.30 4.92 22.97
CA TYR A 148 -1.57 4.32 23.38
C TYR A 148 -1.29 3.31 24.50
N ILE A 149 -1.22 3.81 25.73
CA ILE A 149 -0.92 3.07 26.96
C ILE A 149 -2.11 2.20 27.41
N GLN A 150 -3.30 2.34 26.79
CA GLN A 150 -4.54 1.76 27.33
C GLN A 150 -5.25 0.72 26.45
N MET A 151 -4.68 0.29 25.32
CA MET A 151 -5.28 -0.83 24.58
C MET A 151 -4.74 -2.17 25.10
N PRO A 152 -5.61 -3.17 25.34
CA PRO A 152 -5.23 -4.47 25.89
C PRO A 152 -4.56 -5.35 24.84
N GLY A 153 -3.38 -4.97 24.37
CA GLY A 153 -2.69 -5.69 23.30
C GLY A 153 -2.39 -7.18 23.61
N GLY A 154 -2.56 -7.60 24.85
CA GLY A 154 -2.30 -8.97 25.29
C GLY A 154 -3.50 -9.92 25.29
N ALA A 155 -4.69 -9.55 24.82
CA ALA A 155 -5.86 -10.47 24.87
C ALA A 155 -6.03 -11.25 23.56
N GLU A 156 -5.67 -10.68 22.43
CA GLU A 156 -5.96 -11.22 21.09
C GLU A 156 -5.15 -12.50 20.80
N TRP A 157 -4.02 -12.72 21.47
CA TRP A 157 -3.28 -13.99 21.30
C TRP A 157 -4.09 -15.19 21.75
N TRP A 158 -4.93 -15.03 22.78
CA TRP A 158 -5.84 -16.10 23.22
C TRP A 158 -6.84 -16.43 22.13
N ASP A 159 -7.36 -15.42 21.44
CA ASP A 159 -8.32 -15.60 20.35
C ASP A 159 -7.69 -16.32 19.17
N LEU A 160 -6.47 -15.91 18.80
CA LEU A 160 -5.72 -16.56 17.72
C LEU A 160 -5.30 -18.00 18.09
N ALA A 161 -4.93 -18.24 19.35
CA ALA A 161 -4.62 -19.57 19.86
C ALA A 161 -5.87 -20.47 19.84
N ALA A 162 -7.00 -19.96 20.31
CA ALA A 162 -8.29 -20.64 20.27
C ALA A 162 -8.68 -21.02 18.83
N LEU A 163 -8.60 -20.07 17.89
CA LEU A 163 -8.85 -20.36 16.47
C LEU A 163 -7.91 -21.43 15.91
N SER A 164 -6.64 -21.41 16.30
CA SER A 164 -5.65 -22.42 15.88
C SER A 164 -5.99 -23.81 16.44
N ILE A 165 -6.43 -23.89 17.69
CA ILE A 165 -6.90 -25.13 18.32
C ILE A 165 -8.15 -25.66 17.60
N ALA A 166 -9.11 -24.79 17.26
CA ALA A 166 -10.31 -25.17 16.51
C ALA A 166 -9.96 -25.75 15.13
N VAL A 167 -8.98 -25.15 14.42
CA VAL A 167 -8.46 -25.69 13.17
C VAL A 167 -7.77 -27.04 13.38
N ALA A 168 -7.01 -27.21 14.47
CA ALA A 168 -6.37 -28.48 14.80
C ALA A 168 -7.40 -29.60 15.06
N PHE A 169 -8.49 -29.33 15.80
CA PHE A 169 -9.59 -30.28 15.96
C PHE A 169 -10.21 -30.67 14.62
N ARG A 170 -10.41 -29.69 13.73
CA ARG A 170 -10.93 -29.95 12.39
C ARG A 170 -9.96 -30.76 11.52
N MET A 171 -8.65 -30.55 11.66
CA MET A 171 -7.62 -31.35 10.99
C MET A 171 -7.57 -32.78 11.53
N ALA A 172 -7.71 -32.95 12.84
CA ALA A 172 -7.78 -34.26 13.49
C ALA A 172 -9.01 -35.07 13.07
N ALA A 173 -10.13 -34.40 12.75
CA ALA A 173 -11.32 -35.03 12.20
C ALA A 173 -11.21 -35.46 10.72
N GLY A 174 -10.23 -34.93 9.98
CA GLY A 174 -9.97 -35.29 8.59
C GLY A 174 -9.35 -34.17 7.77
N LEU A 175 -8.48 -34.54 6.83
CA LEU A 175 -7.79 -33.57 5.97
C LEU A 175 -8.72 -33.02 4.88
N ARG A 176 -8.75 -31.70 4.73
CA ARG A 176 -9.58 -30.99 3.74
C ARG A 176 -8.74 -29.97 2.95
N PRO A 177 -9.12 -29.66 1.70
CA PRO A 177 -8.34 -28.77 0.84
C PRO A 177 -8.32 -27.31 1.32
N GLU A 178 -9.26 -26.87 2.17
CA GLU A 178 -9.29 -25.48 2.66
C GLU A 178 -8.41 -25.22 3.89
N GLN A 179 -8.05 -26.27 4.64
CA GLN A 179 -7.30 -26.15 5.91
C GLN A 179 -5.96 -25.42 5.78
N PRO A 180 -5.14 -25.63 4.75
CA PRO A 180 -3.84 -24.95 4.63
C PRO A 180 -3.97 -23.43 4.48
N VAL A 181 -5.06 -22.97 3.87
CA VAL A 181 -5.37 -21.55 3.72
C VAL A 181 -5.75 -20.95 5.07
N MET A 182 -6.59 -21.67 5.85
CA MET A 182 -6.95 -21.27 7.21
C MET A 182 -5.71 -21.15 8.10
N VAL A 183 -4.81 -22.13 8.05
CA VAL A 183 -3.55 -22.10 8.79
C VAL A 183 -2.68 -20.92 8.36
N LEU A 184 -2.56 -20.64 7.06
CA LEU A 184 -1.80 -19.50 6.57
C LEU A 184 -2.39 -18.16 7.03
N ILE A 185 -3.72 -18.00 6.98
CA ILE A 185 -4.41 -16.80 7.46
C ILE A 185 -4.19 -16.61 8.97
N LEU A 186 -4.37 -17.65 9.77
CA LEU A 186 -4.15 -17.56 11.22
C LEU A 186 -2.70 -17.26 11.57
N ALA A 187 -1.75 -17.88 10.87
CA ALA A 187 -0.34 -17.59 11.05
C ALA A 187 0.01 -16.15 10.65
N ALA A 188 -0.64 -15.61 9.61
CA ALA A 188 -0.51 -14.20 9.24
C ALA A 188 -1.10 -13.26 10.29
N LEU A 189 -2.27 -13.56 10.84
CA LEU A 189 -2.85 -12.80 11.95
C LEU A 189 -1.96 -12.86 13.19
N PHE A 190 -1.31 -14.00 13.45
CA PHE A 190 -0.36 -14.14 14.55
C PHE A 190 0.91 -13.31 14.31
N ALA A 191 1.48 -13.36 13.10
CA ALA A 191 2.58 -12.48 12.71
C ALA A 191 2.18 -11.01 12.86
N TRP A 192 0.95 -10.65 12.48
CA TRP A 192 0.40 -9.31 12.63
C TRP A 192 0.35 -8.87 14.09
N TRP A 193 -0.30 -9.68 14.92
CA TRP A 193 -0.39 -9.44 16.36
C TRP A 193 0.99 -9.31 17.01
N THR A 194 1.94 -10.21 16.73
CA THR A 194 3.30 -10.14 17.31
C THR A 194 4.04 -8.87 16.91
N GLY A 195 3.88 -8.38 15.67
CA GLY A 195 4.39 -7.08 15.26
C GLY A 195 3.81 -5.97 16.12
N LEU A 196 2.48 -5.93 16.27
CA LEU A 196 1.82 -4.92 17.10
C LEU A 196 2.19 -5.00 18.58
N MET A 197 2.74 -6.10 19.09
CA MET A 197 3.24 -6.15 20.47
C MET A 197 4.57 -5.42 20.66
N ILE A 198 5.28 -5.12 19.58
CA ILE A 198 6.51 -4.35 19.63
C ILE A 198 6.14 -2.86 19.72
N PRO A 199 6.60 -2.11 20.75
CA PRO A 199 6.25 -0.71 20.90
C PRO A 199 6.87 0.16 19.79
N SER A 200 6.10 1.16 19.33
CA SER A 200 6.49 2.07 18.24
C SER A 200 7.58 3.05 18.66
N VAL A 201 7.55 3.57 19.89
CA VAL A 201 8.51 4.58 20.37
C VAL A 201 9.68 3.90 21.08
N ARG A 202 10.91 4.29 20.72
CA ARG A 202 12.12 3.89 21.47
C ARG A 202 12.09 4.49 22.87
N GLY A 203 12.20 3.64 23.90
CA GLY A 203 12.22 4.06 25.30
C GLY A 203 10.84 4.29 25.94
N ALA A 204 9.74 3.98 25.23
CA ALA A 204 8.47 3.80 25.92
C ALA A 204 8.57 2.56 26.81
N ASP A 205 8.18 2.68 28.08
CA ASP A 205 8.06 1.54 28.98
C ASP A 205 7.19 0.48 28.30
N PRO A 206 7.64 -0.78 28.22
CA PRO A 206 6.84 -1.83 27.64
C PRO A 206 5.54 -1.95 28.45
N VAL A 207 4.42 -1.63 27.81
CA VAL A 207 3.06 -1.73 28.40
C VAL A 207 2.78 -3.16 28.90
N THR A 208 3.48 -4.13 28.32
CA THR A 208 3.42 -5.55 28.65
C THR A 208 4.76 -5.97 29.22
N GLY A 209 4.84 -6.39 30.49
CA GLY A 209 6.06 -6.85 31.18
C GLY A 209 6.69 -8.13 30.62
N TRP A 210 6.82 -8.25 29.30
CA TRP A 210 7.40 -9.38 28.61
C TRP A 210 8.91 -9.15 28.50
N ALA A 211 9.68 -9.90 29.31
CA ALA A 211 11.13 -9.75 29.43
C ALA A 211 11.92 -9.82 28.10
N TRP A 212 11.37 -10.43 27.04
CA TRP A 212 12.04 -10.46 25.73
C TRP A 212 12.02 -9.10 25.01
N VAL A 213 11.05 -8.24 25.30
CA VAL A 213 10.95 -6.89 24.70
C VAL A 213 12.08 -6.00 25.21
N ASP A 214 12.54 -6.22 26.45
CA ASP A 214 13.65 -5.48 27.06
C ASP A 214 15.01 -5.82 26.43
N HIS A 215 15.15 -7.02 25.87
CA HIS A 215 16.40 -7.50 25.26
C HIS A 215 16.43 -7.32 23.73
N ARG A 216 15.43 -6.65 23.15
CA ARG A 216 15.35 -6.48 21.70
C ARG A 216 16.43 -5.55 21.18
N PRO A 217 17.05 -5.85 20.02
CA PRO A 217 17.96 -4.89 19.37
C PRO A 217 17.21 -3.60 19.02
N GLY A 218 17.84 -2.44 19.21
CA GLY A 218 17.18 -1.13 18.95
C GLY A 218 16.77 -0.86 17.49
N TRP A 219 17.20 -1.72 16.56
CA TRP A 219 16.78 -1.71 15.16
C TRP A 219 15.57 -2.60 14.87
N TRP A 220 15.18 -3.48 15.80
CA TRP A 220 14.04 -4.37 15.64
C TRP A 220 12.74 -3.65 16.01
N ASN A 221 12.00 -3.23 14.98
CA ASN A 221 10.71 -2.53 15.13
C ASN A 221 9.53 -3.41 14.70
N TRP A 222 8.31 -2.91 14.92
CA TRP A 222 7.09 -3.66 14.63
C TRP A 222 6.91 -3.88 13.13
N GLU A 223 7.27 -2.90 12.30
CA GLU A 223 7.18 -2.97 10.85
C GLU A 223 8.04 -4.11 10.31
N PHE A 224 9.27 -4.22 10.81
CA PHE A 224 10.18 -5.29 10.42
C PHE A 224 9.71 -6.65 10.90
N GLN A 225 9.21 -6.77 12.14
CA GLN A 225 8.62 -8.02 12.64
C GLN A 225 7.51 -8.51 11.71
N LEU A 226 6.61 -7.62 11.30
CA LEU A 226 5.54 -7.94 10.34
C LEU A 226 6.10 -8.40 9.00
N GLN A 227 7.04 -7.63 8.46
CA GLN A 227 7.64 -7.91 7.17
C GLN A 227 8.36 -9.26 7.17
N ALA A 228 9.19 -9.53 8.19
CA ALA A 228 9.88 -10.79 8.38
C ALA A 228 8.89 -11.95 8.56
N GLY A 229 7.89 -11.79 9.43
CA GLY A 229 6.85 -12.80 9.65
C GLY A 229 6.14 -13.18 8.36
N PHE A 230 5.64 -12.21 7.59
CA PHE A 230 4.98 -12.47 6.31
C PHE A 230 5.93 -13.10 5.28
N SER A 231 7.19 -12.67 5.24
CA SER A 231 8.20 -13.24 4.33
C SER A 231 8.49 -14.71 4.66
N PHE A 232 8.64 -15.05 5.94
CA PHE A 232 8.80 -16.43 6.38
C PHE A 232 7.56 -17.28 6.11
N LEU A 233 6.35 -16.73 6.28
CA LEU A 233 5.12 -17.45 5.96
C LEU A 233 5.00 -17.75 4.46
N LEU A 234 5.34 -16.78 3.60
CA LEU A 234 5.40 -16.99 2.15
C LEU A 234 6.43 -18.07 1.79
N LEU A 235 7.63 -17.98 2.35
CA LEU A 235 8.69 -18.96 2.10
C LEU A 235 8.28 -20.36 2.57
N GLY A 236 7.72 -20.47 3.78
CA GLY A 236 7.23 -21.72 4.34
C GLY A 236 6.12 -22.32 3.48
N ALA A 237 5.16 -21.51 3.04
CA ALA A 237 4.12 -21.91 2.11
C ALA A 237 4.69 -22.45 0.79
N ALA A 238 5.70 -21.77 0.22
CA ALA A 238 6.38 -22.21 -0.99
C ALA A 238 7.16 -23.51 -0.82
N VAL A 239 7.88 -23.68 0.29
CA VAL A 239 8.58 -24.92 0.61
C VAL A 239 7.59 -26.07 0.76
N VAL A 240 6.49 -25.89 1.50
CA VAL A 240 5.45 -26.93 1.66
C VAL A 240 4.82 -27.31 0.32
N GLN A 241 4.49 -26.32 -0.53
CA GLN A 241 3.96 -26.58 -1.87
C GLN A 241 4.98 -27.33 -2.75
N ASP A 242 6.25 -26.96 -2.70
CA ASP A 242 7.31 -27.61 -3.47
C ASP A 242 7.56 -29.05 -3.02
N LEU A 243 7.59 -29.29 -1.71
CA LEU A 243 7.74 -30.64 -1.15
C LEU A 243 6.57 -31.53 -1.57
N ARG A 244 5.34 -31.01 -1.52
CA ARG A 244 4.15 -31.71 -2.04
C ARG A 244 4.25 -32.01 -3.53
N TYR A 245 4.72 -31.05 -4.33
CA TYR A 245 4.93 -31.24 -5.76
C TYR A 245 5.97 -32.35 -6.03
N ARG A 246 7.11 -32.33 -5.32
CA ARG A 246 8.15 -33.37 -5.46
C ARG A 246 7.65 -34.74 -4.98
N SER A 247 6.89 -34.78 -3.89
CA SER A 247 6.30 -36.02 -3.37
C SER A 247 5.32 -36.63 -4.39
N ARG A 248 4.43 -35.82 -4.99
CA ARG A 248 3.55 -36.25 -6.08
C ARG A 248 4.35 -36.83 -7.24
N ARG A 249 5.41 -36.15 -7.69
CA ARG A 249 6.27 -36.64 -8.77
C ARG A 249 6.93 -37.98 -8.46
N LYS A 250 7.43 -38.15 -7.24
CA LYS A 250 8.04 -39.41 -6.80
C LYS A 250 7.01 -40.54 -6.74
N ALA A 251 5.80 -40.26 -6.24
CA ALA A 251 4.72 -41.24 -6.16
C ALA A 251 4.13 -41.60 -7.53
N ALA A 252 4.26 -40.70 -8.52
CA ALA A 252 3.80 -40.93 -9.88
C ALA A 252 4.70 -41.90 -10.67
N TRP A 253 5.96 -42.06 -10.27
CA TRP A 253 6.89 -42.95 -10.93
C TRP A 253 6.89 -44.36 -10.30
N PRO A 254 6.89 -45.45 -11.08
CA PRO A 254 6.81 -45.52 -12.54
C PRO A 254 5.36 -45.61 -13.09
N ASP A 255 4.38 -45.93 -12.25
CA ASP A 255 3.10 -46.50 -12.71
C ASP A 255 1.97 -45.48 -12.92
N ARG A 256 2.14 -44.21 -12.52
CA ARG A 256 1.08 -43.18 -12.58
C ARG A 256 1.57 -41.92 -13.30
N LEU A 257 2.20 -42.08 -14.46
CA LEU A 257 2.68 -40.95 -15.27
C LEU A 257 1.56 -40.00 -15.69
N ASP A 258 0.32 -40.49 -15.81
CA ASP A 258 -0.86 -39.68 -16.09
C ASP A 258 -1.10 -38.63 -14.99
N ASP A 259 -0.75 -38.92 -13.73
CA ASP A 259 -0.81 -37.96 -12.62
C ASP A 259 0.15 -36.78 -12.82
N LEU A 260 1.10 -36.85 -13.76
CA LEU A 260 2.00 -35.74 -14.12
C LEU A 260 1.40 -34.81 -15.17
N LEU A 261 0.40 -35.27 -15.92
CA LEU A 261 -0.31 -34.48 -16.94
C LEU A 261 -1.30 -33.50 -16.29
N GLU A 262 -1.86 -33.90 -15.14
CA GLU A 262 -2.76 -33.05 -14.38
C GLU A 262 -2.06 -31.78 -13.86
N PRO A 263 -2.64 -30.59 -14.13
CA PRO A 263 -2.12 -29.34 -13.59
C PRO A 263 -2.03 -29.40 -12.06
N TYR A 264 -0.98 -28.79 -11.50
CA TYR A 264 -0.83 -28.69 -10.05
C TYR A 264 -2.04 -27.96 -9.43
N ALA A 265 -2.92 -28.72 -8.79
CA ALA A 265 -4.08 -28.20 -8.07
C ALA A 265 -3.60 -27.44 -6.83
N ARG A 266 -3.76 -26.11 -6.85
CA ARG A 266 -3.51 -25.27 -5.68
C ARG A 266 -4.73 -25.32 -4.78
N TRP A 267 -4.51 -25.15 -3.49
CA TRP A 267 -5.61 -24.98 -2.53
C TRP A 267 -6.46 -23.76 -2.91
N PRO A 268 -7.79 -23.83 -2.77
CA PRO A 268 -8.68 -22.71 -3.05
C PRO A 268 -8.24 -21.46 -2.28
N MET A 269 -8.33 -20.26 -2.86
CA MET A 269 -7.98 -19.00 -2.19
C MET A 269 -6.50 -18.79 -1.77
N PHE A 270 -5.62 -19.79 -1.92
CA PHE A 270 -4.24 -19.70 -1.41
C PHE A 270 -3.42 -18.62 -2.12
N ILE A 271 -3.60 -18.47 -3.44
CA ILE A 271 -2.89 -17.46 -4.25
C ILE A 271 -3.28 -16.05 -3.80
N GLN A 272 -4.56 -15.85 -3.45
CA GLN A 272 -5.07 -14.57 -2.99
C GLN A 272 -4.42 -14.19 -1.65
N VAL A 273 -4.32 -15.14 -0.71
CA VAL A 273 -3.66 -14.90 0.58
C VAL A 273 -2.17 -14.62 0.39
N GLU A 274 -1.46 -15.39 -0.42
CA GLU A 274 -0.04 -15.12 -0.76
C GLU A 274 0.15 -13.73 -1.36
N ALA A 275 -0.74 -13.34 -2.28
CA ALA A 275 -0.69 -12.03 -2.91
C ALA A 275 -0.93 -10.90 -1.89
N ILE A 276 -1.86 -11.09 -0.94
CA ILE A 276 -2.10 -10.13 0.15
C ILE A 276 -0.86 -10.02 1.04
N LEU A 277 -0.24 -11.13 1.44
CA LEU A 277 0.98 -11.10 2.26
C LEU A 277 2.13 -10.38 1.55
N ALA A 278 2.36 -10.70 0.27
CA ALA A 278 3.38 -10.05 -0.54
C ALA A 278 3.11 -8.55 -0.75
N ALA A 279 1.84 -8.16 -0.95
CA ALA A 279 1.44 -6.75 -1.02
C ALA A 279 1.66 -6.02 0.30
N SER A 280 1.34 -6.65 1.44
CA SER A 280 1.60 -6.10 2.78
C SER A 280 3.09 -5.88 3.02
N ILE A 281 3.96 -6.83 2.64
CA ILE A 281 5.43 -6.67 2.71
C ILE A 281 5.88 -5.46 1.89
N LEU A 282 5.33 -5.29 0.68
CA LEU A 282 5.65 -4.15 -0.18
C LEU A 282 5.25 -2.82 0.48
N ILE A 283 4.03 -2.72 1.01
CA ILE A 283 3.53 -1.51 1.68
C ILE A 283 4.36 -1.19 2.93
N LEU A 284 4.64 -2.19 3.77
CA LEU A 284 5.45 -2.03 4.97
C LEU A 284 6.89 -1.59 4.65
N GLY A 285 7.50 -2.18 3.62
CA GLY A 285 8.84 -1.78 3.19
C GLY A 285 8.90 -0.35 2.64
N VAL A 286 7.87 0.10 1.90
CA VAL A 286 7.78 1.50 1.47
C VAL A 286 7.57 2.42 2.67
N TYR A 287 6.72 2.05 3.62
CA TYR A 287 6.48 2.82 4.85
C TYR A 287 7.76 3.02 5.66
N GLN A 288 8.56 1.96 5.85
CA GLN A 288 9.85 2.03 6.55
C GLN A 288 10.85 3.00 5.91
N VAL A 289 10.80 3.19 4.59
CA VAL A 289 11.70 4.11 3.87
C VAL A 289 11.32 5.57 4.12
N VAL A 290 10.02 5.87 4.22
CA VAL A 290 9.51 7.27 4.32
C VAL A 290 9.24 7.74 5.74
N GLN A 291 9.29 6.84 6.73
CA GLN A 291 8.96 7.14 8.13
C GLN A 291 9.89 8.19 8.77
N ARG A 292 9.39 8.82 9.84
CA ARG A 292 10.11 9.86 10.58
C ARG A 292 11.30 9.35 11.38
N GLU A 293 11.30 8.07 11.75
CA GLU A 293 12.40 7.47 12.50
C GLU A 293 13.60 7.14 11.60
N PRO A 294 14.84 7.28 12.10
CA PRO A 294 16.03 6.97 11.33
C PRO A 294 16.09 5.47 11.01
N MET A 295 16.17 5.18 9.71
CA MET A 295 16.45 3.83 9.24
C MET A 295 17.90 3.47 9.57
N THR A 296 18.10 2.56 10.52
CA THR A 296 19.42 2.06 10.86
C THR A 296 19.90 1.08 9.78
N TRP A 297 21.21 0.95 9.59
CA TRP A 297 21.74 0.01 8.60
C TRP A 297 21.30 -1.46 8.84
N PRO A 298 21.20 -1.98 10.08
CA PRO A 298 20.77 -3.37 10.27
C PRO A 298 19.31 -3.56 9.86
N LEU A 299 18.45 -2.59 10.18
CA LEU A 299 17.05 -2.58 9.77
C LEU A 299 16.92 -2.57 8.24
N ALA A 300 17.71 -1.72 7.56
CA ALA A 300 17.71 -1.64 6.10
C ALA A 300 18.16 -2.96 5.45
N LEU A 301 19.22 -3.58 5.97
CA LEU A 301 19.71 -4.87 5.48
C LEU A 301 18.68 -5.98 5.72
N ALA A 302 18.12 -6.07 6.92
CA ALA A 302 17.17 -7.11 7.28
C ALA A 302 15.86 -6.98 6.46
N SER A 303 15.39 -5.75 6.25
CA SER A 303 14.20 -5.47 5.42
C SER A 303 14.47 -5.74 3.95
N CYS A 304 15.69 -5.46 3.47
CA CYS A 304 16.15 -5.85 2.13
C CYS A 304 16.08 -7.38 1.95
N ILE A 305 16.65 -8.15 2.89
CA ILE A 305 16.62 -9.62 2.87
C ILE A 305 15.17 -10.12 2.88
N SER A 306 14.32 -9.56 3.74
CA SER A 306 12.92 -9.94 3.83
C SER A 306 12.15 -9.70 2.52
N ALA A 307 12.31 -8.53 1.90
CA ALA A 307 11.73 -8.21 0.61
C ALA A 307 12.28 -9.11 -0.52
N LEU A 308 13.59 -9.42 -0.48
CA LEU A 308 14.25 -10.29 -1.43
C LEU A 308 13.71 -11.73 -1.34
N VAL A 309 13.62 -12.30 -0.13
CA VAL A 309 13.06 -13.63 0.11
C VAL A 309 11.62 -13.70 -0.38
N ALA A 310 10.78 -12.71 -0.05
CA ALA A 310 9.40 -12.65 -0.51
C ALA A 310 9.31 -12.50 -2.04
N GLY A 311 10.15 -11.66 -2.64
CA GLY A 311 10.21 -11.45 -4.09
C GLY A 311 10.62 -12.71 -4.86
N TYR A 312 11.70 -13.38 -4.43
CA TYR A 312 12.12 -14.67 -5.00
C TYR A 312 11.07 -15.75 -4.80
N THR A 313 10.42 -15.78 -3.64
CA THR A 313 9.34 -16.72 -3.36
C THR A 313 8.17 -16.50 -4.32
N CYS A 314 7.74 -15.25 -4.54
CA CYS A 314 6.69 -14.92 -5.50
C CYS A 314 7.07 -15.32 -6.94
N MET A 315 8.34 -15.11 -7.33
CA MET A 315 8.85 -15.55 -8.64
C MET A 315 8.88 -17.07 -8.77
N PHE A 316 9.31 -17.78 -7.72
CA PHE A 316 9.33 -19.24 -7.66
C PHE A 316 7.92 -19.82 -7.78
N MET A 317 6.95 -19.26 -7.06
CA MET A 317 5.55 -19.67 -7.18
C MET A 317 4.98 -19.39 -8.57
N THR A 318 5.35 -18.26 -9.18
CA THR A 318 4.99 -17.93 -10.56
C THR A 318 5.58 -18.93 -11.56
N TYR A 319 6.83 -19.35 -11.34
CA TYR A 319 7.49 -20.39 -12.14
C TYR A 319 6.76 -21.73 -12.03
N ARG A 320 6.37 -22.14 -10.81
CA ARG A 320 5.64 -23.40 -10.57
C ARG A 320 4.25 -23.42 -11.22
N ARG A 321 3.50 -22.32 -11.12
CA ARG A 321 2.24 -22.14 -11.83
C ARG A 321 2.02 -20.65 -12.07
N TRP A 322 1.89 -20.33 -13.35
CA TRP A 322 1.73 -18.96 -13.83
C TRP A 322 0.61 -18.23 -13.11
N SER A 323 0.94 -17.06 -12.55
CA SER A 323 0.00 -16.10 -12.01
C SER A 323 0.57 -14.69 -12.23
N GLY A 324 -0.16 -13.86 -12.95
CA GLY A 324 0.26 -12.49 -13.23
C GLY A 324 0.37 -11.63 -11.97
N ASN A 325 -0.45 -11.92 -10.94
CA ASN A 325 -0.45 -11.19 -9.68
C ASN A 325 0.83 -11.46 -8.88
N THR A 326 1.20 -12.74 -8.70
CA THR A 326 2.44 -13.12 -8.00
C THR A 326 3.67 -12.69 -8.79
N ALA A 327 3.62 -12.73 -10.12
CA ALA A 327 4.69 -12.21 -10.98
C ALA A 327 4.93 -10.71 -10.73
N SER A 328 3.85 -9.92 -10.74
CA SER A 328 3.91 -8.47 -10.55
C SER A 328 4.43 -8.11 -9.15
N LEU A 329 3.93 -8.81 -8.12
CA LEU A 329 4.39 -8.64 -6.74
C LEU A 329 5.86 -9.06 -6.57
N GLY A 330 6.28 -10.15 -7.21
CA GLY A 330 7.69 -10.56 -7.22
C GLY A 330 8.60 -9.48 -7.82
N ILE A 331 8.20 -8.89 -8.96
CA ILE A 331 8.94 -7.78 -9.58
C ILE A 331 9.01 -6.56 -8.65
N ALA A 332 7.88 -6.21 -8.03
CA ALA A 332 7.81 -5.08 -7.12
C ALA A 332 8.66 -5.29 -5.85
N LEU A 333 8.61 -6.48 -5.25
CA LEU A 333 9.39 -6.82 -4.06
C LEU A 333 10.90 -6.90 -4.33
N LEU A 334 11.31 -7.44 -5.48
CA LEU A 334 12.72 -7.42 -5.90
C LEU A 334 13.21 -5.99 -6.17
N THR A 335 12.34 -5.12 -6.70
CA THR A 335 12.64 -3.69 -6.86
C THR A 335 12.77 -3.00 -5.49
N LEU A 336 11.86 -3.27 -4.56
CA LEU A 336 11.92 -2.78 -3.19
C LEU A 336 13.20 -3.26 -2.49
N ALA A 337 13.61 -4.51 -2.67
CA ALA A 337 14.85 -5.03 -2.09
C ALA A 337 16.08 -4.22 -2.57
N VAL A 338 16.15 -3.87 -3.86
CA VAL A 338 17.25 -3.02 -4.38
C VAL A 338 17.18 -1.59 -3.84
N VAL A 339 15.98 -1.04 -3.66
CA VAL A 339 15.80 0.26 -3.00
C VAL A 339 16.28 0.22 -1.54
N LEU A 340 15.90 -0.81 -0.78
CA LEU A 340 16.33 -1.01 0.61
C LEU A 340 17.85 -1.26 0.69
N ALA A 341 18.43 -1.97 -0.29
CA ALA A 341 19.88 -2.14 -0.40
C ALA A 341 20.60 -0.79 -0.62
N ALA A 342 20.04 0.10 -1.46
CA ALA A 342 20.59 1.44 -1.64
C ALA A 342 20.50 2.28 -0.36
N CYS A 343 19.40 2.17 0.39
CA CYS A 343 19.26 2.81 1.71
C CYS A 343 20.28 2.25 2.73
N PHE A 344 20.48 0.93 2.74
CA PHE A 344 21.52 0.27 3.53
C PHE A 344 22.92 0.80 3.20
N LEU A 345 23.28 0.88 1.91
CA LEU A 345 24.57 1.41 1.47
C LEU A 345 24.76 2.88 1.90
N ALA A 346 23.71 3.70 1.77
CA ALA A 346 23.76 5.09 2.23
C ALA A 346 23.98 5.19 3.76
N ALA A 347 23.34 4.31 4.54
CA ALA A 347 23.50 4.26 5.98
C ALA A 347 24.89 3.77 6.41
N VAL A 348 25.43 2.71 5.77
CA VAL A 348 26.77 2.17 6.08
C VAL A 348 27.88 3.14 5.68
N ALA A 349 27.74 3.80 4.54
CA ALA A 349 28.69 4.81 4.07
C ALA A 349 28.71 6.08 4.93
N GLY A 350 27.88 6.17 5.97
CA GLY A 350 27.79 7.34 6.84
C GLY A 350 27.21 8.57 6.15
N LEU A 351 26.57 8.42 4.97
CA LEU A 351 25.94 9.52 4.25
C LEU A 351 24.67 10.01 4.95
N VAL A 352 24.12 9.17 5.83
CA VAL A 352 22.96 9.45 6.69
C VAL A 352 23.39 9.25 8.14
N ALA A 353 23.62 10.36 8.86
CA ALA A 353 23.83 10.27 10.29
C ALA A 353 22.49 9.99 11.00
N GLN A 354 22.48 9.04 11.94
CA GLN A 354 21.23 8.66 12.65
C GLN A 354 20.66 9.81 13.51
N ALA A 355 21.51 10.75 13.91
CA ALA A 355 21.15 11.93 14.67
C ALA A 355 20.65 13.09 13.79
N GLU A 356 20.78 13.02 12.46
CA GLU A 356 20.30 14.09 11.59
C GLU A 356 18.76 14.20 11.64
N PRO A 357 18.21 15.43 11.71
CA PRO A 357 16.77 15.66 11.63
C PRO A 357 16.15 15.03 10.38
N TYR A 358 14.87 14.68 10.47
CA TYR A 358 14.11 14.10 9.36
C TYR A 358 14.24 14.92 8.06
N ALA A 359 14.18 16.25 8.16
CA ALA A 359 14.29 17.16 7.04
C ALA A 359 15.62 17.04 6.28
N GLU A 360 16.72 16.72 6.97
CA GLU A 360 18.07 16.63 6.40
C GLU A 360 18.39 15.23 5.87
N ARG A 361 17.86 14.20 6.53
CA ARG A 361 18.09 12.79 6.17
C ARG A 361 17.40 12.37 4.87
N ILE A 362 16.14 12.77 4.71
CA ILE A 362 15.27 12.24 3.66
C ILE A 362 15.75 12.55 2.23
N PRO A 363 16.29 13.75 1.91
CA PRO A 363 16.87 14.02 0.60
C PRO A 363 17.99 13.05 0.20
N VAL A 364 18.84 12.65 1.16
CA VAL A 364 19.93 11.69 0.90
C VAL A 364 19.36 10.31 0.57
N LEU A 365 18.34 9.87 1.31
CA LEU A 365 17.64 8.62 1.02
C LEU A 365 16.93 8.69 -0.34
N PHE A 366 16.26 9.81 -0.68
CA PHE A 366 15.65 10.00 -2.00
C PHE A 366 16.65 9.88 -3.14
N ASN A 367 17.87 10.41 -3.00
CA ASN A 367 18.92 10.20 -4.00
C ASN A 367 19.23 8.72 -4.21
N ALA A 368 19.46 7.98 -3.12
CA ALA A 368 19.73 6.55 -3.18
C ALA A 368 18.55 5.77 -3.81
N ILE A 369 17.32 6.13 -3.44
CA ILE A 369 16.08 5.55 -3.99
C ILE A 369 15.98 5.83 -5.50
N LEU A 370 16.21 7.07 -5.95
CA LEU A 370 16.13 7.42 -7.37
C LEU A 370 17.15 6.64 -8.20
N PHE A 371 18.38 6.48 -7.71
CA PHE A 371 19.38 5.63 -8.37
C PHE A 371 18.93 4.18 -8.44
N ALA A 372 18.40 3.62 -7.35
CA ALA A 372 17.90 2.25 -7.31
C ALA A 372 16.73 2.04 -8.29
N LEU A 373 15.75 2.95 -8.31
CA LEU A 373 14.61 2.88 -9.24
C LEU A 373 15.05 3.02 -10.70
N ALA A 374 16.05 3.87 -10.98
CA ALA A 374 16.63 4.00 -12.31
C ALA A 374 17.32 2.71 -12.76
N LEU A 375 18.13 2.12 -11.88
CA LEU A 375 18.77 0.83 -12.12
C LEU A 375 17.74 -0.26 -12.39
N MET A 376 16.70 -0.37 -11.56
CA MET A 376 15.66 -1.39 -11.73
C MET A 376 14.83 -1.16 -13.00
N THR A 377 14.56 0.09 -13.39
CA THR A 377 13.93 0.41 -14.67
C THR A 377 14.76 -0.15 -15.83
N VAL A 378 16.08 0.06 -15.82
CA VAL A 378 16.99 -0.49 -16.83
C VAL A 378 17.01 -2.01 -16.78
N LEU A 379 17.14 -2.59 -15.59
CA LEU A 379 17.22 -4.04 -15.40
C LEU A 379 16.00 -4.75 -15.95
N TRP A 380 14.79 -4.35 -15.57
CA TRP A 380 13.56 -4.98 -16.05
C TRP A 380 13.37 -4.80 -17.55
N ARG A 381 13.73 -3.62 -18.08
CA ARG A 381 13.69 -3.34 -19.50
C ARG A 381 14.69 -4.20 -20.29
N TRP A 382 15.89 -4.38 -19.76
CA TRP A 382 16.92 -5.23 -20.33
C TRP A 382 16.53 -6.70 -20.28
N LEU A 383 16.05 -7.19 -19.13
CA LEU A 383 15.54 -8.56 -18.98
C LEU A 383 14.42 -8.86 -19.97
N ALA A 384 13.45 -7.96 -20.13
CA ALA A 384 12.39 -8.12 -21.12
C ALA A 384 12.92 -8.29 -22.55
N GLY A 385 14.01 -7.59 -22.91
CA GLY A 385 14.67 -7.74 -24.21
C GLY A 385 15.45 -9.05 -24.33
N VAL A 386 16.17 -9.46 -23.28
CA VAL A 386 16.88 -10.76 -23.26
C VAL A 386 15.89 -11.92 -23.36
N TRP A 387 14.71 -11.78 -22.75
CA TRP A 387 13.67 -12.80 -22.77
C TRP A 387 12.90 -12.89 -24.08
N ASP A 388 13.06 -11.94 -25.02
CA ASP A 388 12.42 -12.07 -26.35
C ASP A 388 12.88 -13.36 -27.08
N GLN A 389 14.06 -13.91 -26.75
CA GLN A 389 14.53 -15.22 -27.22
C GLN A 389 13.65 -16.40 -26.77
N GLN A 390 12.78 -16.18 -25.79
CA GLN A 390 11.85 -17.18 -25.22
C GLN A 390 10.47 -17.15 -25.91
N LEU A 391 10.35 -16.43 -27.03
CA LEU A 391 9.17 -16.39 -27.86
C LEU A 391 9.38 -17.28 -29.09
N LEU A 392 8.38 -18.12 -29.40
CA LEU A 392 8.34 -18.89 -30.64
C LEU A 392 7.27 -18.27 -31.53
N ALA A 393 7.66 -17.70 -32.66
CA ALA A 393 6.77 -16.93 -33.55
C ALA A 393 5.98 -15.82 -32.82
N GLY A 394 6.61 -15.16 -31.83
CA GLY A 394 5.98 -14.13 -31.01
C GLY A 394 5.08 -14.65 -29.87
N VAL A 395 4.91 -15.97 -29.75
CA VAL A 395 4.09 -16.59 -28.70
C VAL A 395 4.96 -17.06 -27.53
N PRO A 396 4.61 -16.72 -26.27
CA PRO A 396 5.38 -17.14 -25.12
C PRO A 396 5.15 -18.61 -24.78
N TRP A 397 6.18 -19.44 -24.95
CA TRP A 397 6.14 -20.87 -24.63
C TRP A 397 6.76 -21.19 -23.26
N THR A 398 7.51 -20.26 -22.66
CA THR A 398 8.04 -20.38 -21.28
C THR A 398 7.40 -19.36 -20.33
N THR A 399 7.47 -19.63 -19.02
CA THR A 399 7.06 -18.67 -17.96
C THR A 399 7.80 -17.34 -18.12
N THR A 400 9.09 -17.39 -18.46
CA THR A 400 9.94 -16.23 -18.70
C THR A 400 9.46 -15.41 -19.90
N GLY A 401 9.07 -16.07 -21.00
CA GLY A 401 8.42 -15.40 -22.14
C GLY A 401 7.12 -14.69 -21.74
N ARG A 402 6.32 -15.30 -20.85
CA ARG A 402 5.10 -14.66 -20.30
C ARG A 402 5.38 -13.45 -19.41
N LEU A 403 6.58 -13.35 -18.82
CA LEU A 403 6.99 -12.21 -17.97
C LEU A 403 7.36 -10.95 -18.77
N ILE A 404 7.66 -11.05 -20.07
CA ILE A 404 8.06 -9.91 -20.92
C ILE A 404 7.10 -8.71 -20.79
N PRO A 405 5.77 -8.84 -20.99
CA PRO A 405 4.85 -7.71 -20.84
C PRO A 405 4.75 -7.20 -19.40
N PHE A 406 5.03 -8.02 -18.39
CA PHE A 406 5.05 -7.60 -16.98
C PHE A 406 6.30 -6.80 -16.65
N ALA A 407 7.47 -7.24 -17.12
CA ALA A 407 8.73 -6.52 -16.95
C ALA A 407 8.72 -5.16 -17.69
N ARG A 408 8.17 -5.09 -18.91
CA ARG A 408 8.01 -3.82 -19.64
C ARG A 408 7.07 -2.85 -18.91
N ARG A 409 5.92 -3.34 -18.41
CA ARG A 409 4.98 -2.53 -17.61
C ARG A 409 5.59 -2.09 -16.28
N ALA A 410 6.28 -2.99 -15.58
CA ALA A 410 6.95 -2.69 -14.33
C ALA A 410 8.02 -1.62 -14.53
N ALA A 411 8.85 -1.72 -15.58
CA ALA A 411 9.85 -0.69 -15.88
C ALA A 411 9.19 0.70 -16.07
N PHE A 412 8.06 0.77 -16.78
CA PHE A 412 7.32 2.03 -16.94
C PHE A 412 6.74 2.55 -15.61
N VAL A 413 6.14 1.67 -14.79
CA VAL A 413 5.59 2.04 -13.49
C VAL A 413 6.69 2.50 -12.53
N ILE A 414 7.82 1.80 -12.48
CA ILE A 414 8.99 2.17 -11.66
C ILE A 414 9.55 3.52 -12.10
N ALA A 415 9.67 3.78 -13.40
CA ALA A 415 10.08 5.08 -13.92
C ALA A 415 9.09 6.20 -13.54
N SER A 416 7.79 5.90 -13.55
CA SER A 416 6.74 6.85 -13.13
C SER A 416 6.82 7.15 -11.64
N LEU A 417 7.06 6.14 -10.80
CA LEU A 417 7.28 6.32 -9.36
C LEU A 417 8.56 7.12 -9.10
N ALA A 418 9.63 6.86 -9.85
CA ALA A 418 10.87 7.62 -9.75
C ALA A 418 10.68 9.09 -10.14
N MET A 419 9.85 9.37 -11.16
CA MET A 419 9.48 10.74 -11.54
C MET A 419 8.71 11.44 -10.41
N LEU A 420 7.76 10.77 -9.74
CA LEU A 420 7.05 11.35 -8.59
C LEU A 420 8.00 11.62 -7.41
N ALA A 421 8.89 10.67 -7.11
CA ALA A 421 9.93 10.84 -6.09
C ALA A 421 10.87 12.00 -6.43
N ALA A 422 11.21 12.20 -7.72
CA ALA A 422 12.03 13.32 -8.17
C ALA A 422 11.34 14.68 -7.95
N PHE A 423 10.03 14.78 -8.20
CA PHE A 423 9.26 16.00 -7.88
C PHE A 423 9.17 16.25 -6.37
N GLN A 424 8.91 15.21 -5.58
CA GLN A 424 8.88 15.32 -4.13
C GLN A 424 10.23 15.78 -3.58
N MET A 425 11.33 15.24 -4.11
CA MET A 425 12.68 15.66 -3.76
C MET A 425 12.97 17.11 -4.22
N ALA A 426 12.52 17.49 -5.42
CA ALA A 426 12.66 18.85 -5.94
C ALA A 426 12.02 19.88 -5.02
N LEU A 427 10.79 19.62 -4.57
CA LEU A 427 10.00 20.52 -3.74
C LEU A 427 10.26 20.37 -2.23
N TRP A 428 11.08 19.40 -1.82
CA TRP A 428 11.33 19.09 -0.41
C TRP A 428 11.66 20.30 0.48
N PRO A 429 12.55 21.24 0.08
CA PRO A 429 12.89 22.40 0.92
C PRO A 429 11.71 23.34 1.20
N GLU A 430 10.70 23.34 0.33
CA GLU A 430 9.48 24.15 0.49
C GLU A 430 8.41 23.41 1.30
N LEU A 431 8.45 22.07 1.32
CA LEU A 431 7.49 21.22 2.03
C LEU A 431 7.82 21.04 3.51
N VAL A 432 9.10 21.00 3.85
CA VAL A 432 9.58 20.75 5.21
C VAL A 432 10.66 21.76 5.55
N SER A 433 10.38 22.62 6.52
CA SER A 433 11.36 23.61 7.01
C SER A 433 12.55 22.89 7.64
N ALA A 434 13.71 22.99 6.99
CA ALA A 434 14.98 22.48 7.50
C ALA A 434 15.72 23.57 8.29
N SER A 435 16.44 23.18 9.33
CA SER A 435 17.32 24.08 10.11
C SER A 435 18.59 24.46 9.35
N SER A 436 18.98 23.70 8.33
CA SER A 436 20.16 23.93 7.50
C SER A 436 19.78 24.08 6.02
N ASP A 437 20.60 24.84 5.29
CA ASP A 437 20.46 24.97 3.84
C ASP A 437 20.63 23.60 3.16
N ASP A 438 19.60 23.12 2.45
CA ASP A 438 19.62 21.86 1.68
C ASP A 438 20.54 21.91 0.43
N ASN A 439 21.40 22.92 0.33
CA ASN A 439 22.23 23.24 -0.85
C ASN A 439 23.62 22.59 -0.82
N ARG A 440 23.84 21.54 -0.02
CA ARG A 440 25.13 20.82 -0.02
C ARG A 440 25.43 20.30 -1.44
N TRP A 441 26.55 20.70 -2.03
CA TRP A 441 26.93 20.38 -3.42
C TRP A 441 26.79 18.88 -3.76
N GLY A 442 27.21 17.99 -2.84
CA GLY A 442 27.08 16.55 -3.03
C GLY A 442 25.63 16.09 -3.24
N ARG A 443 24.65 16.70 -2.54
CA ARG A 443 23.22 16.38 -2.70
C ARG A 443 22.67 16.89 -4.02
N VAL A 444 23.04 18.11 -4.42
CA VAL A 444 22.61 18.72 -5.68
C VAL A 444 23.14 17.93 -6.87
N VAL A 445 24.44 17.60 -6.86
CA VAL A 445 25.08 16.84 -7.95
C VAL A 445 24.50 15.43 -8.04
N SER A 446 24.41 14.70 -6.93
CA SER A 446 23.87 13.33 -6.94
C SER A 446 22.39 13.28 -7.36
N GLY A 447 21.55 14.19 -6.88
CA GLY A 447 20.14 14.27 -7.28
C GLY A 447 19.95 14.63 -8.74
N SER A 448 20.72 15.63 -9.23
CA SER A 448 20.70 16.00 -10.65
C SER A 448 21.13 14.83 -11.54
N LEU A 449 22.17 14.10 -11.13
CA LEU A 449 22.69 12.96 -11.87
C LEU A 449 21.69 11.79 -11.87
N ALA A 450 21.01 11.52 -10.76
CA ALA A 450 19.96 10.50 -10.68
C ALA A 450 18.77 10.82 -11.60
N ILE A 451 18.28 12.06 -11.59
CA ILE A 451 17.16 12.50 -12.44
C ILE A 451 17.58 12.50 -13.91
N ALA A 452 18.78 13.01 -14.22
CA ALA A 452 19.33 13.00 -15.58
C ALA A 452 19.49 11.57 -16.12
N TRP A 453 19.93 10.64 -15.28
CA TRP A 453 20.05 9.23 -15.65
C TRP A 453 18.68 8.63 -16.00
N LEU A 454 17.65 8.85 -15.18
CA LEU A 454 16.27 8.46 -15.48
C LEU A 454 15.74 9.09 -16.79
N MET A 455 16.07 10.36 -17.03
CA MET A 455 15.71 11.06 -18.25
C MET A 455 16.35 10.40 -19.48
N VAL A 456 17.63 10.04 -19.42
CA VAL A 456 18.33 9.32 -20.51
C VAL A 456 17.70 7.95 -20.75
N ILE A 457 17.36 7.21 -19.69
CA ILE A 457 16.70 5.90 -19.79
C ILE A 457 15.34 6.03 -20.48
N THR A 458 14.49 6.93 -20.00
CA THR A 458 13.13 7.14 -20.54
C THR A 458 13.18 7.69 -21.97
N ALA A 459 14.12 8.58 -22.30
CA ALA A 459 14.36 9.04 -23.66
C ALA A 459 14.75 7.90 -24.60
N LYS A 460 15.64 7.00 -24.17
CA LYS A 460 16.04 5.82 -24.95
C LYS A 460 14.87 4.87 -25.18
N ILE A 461 14.02 4.66 -24.17
CA ILE A 461 12.79 3.85 -24.28
C ILE A 461 11.82 4.52 -25.27
N ALA A 462 11.55 5.82 -25.11
CA ALA A 462 10.66 6.59 -25.96
C ALA A 462 11.08 6.57 -27.44
N ARG A 463 12.39 6.64 -27.71
CA ARG A 463 12.95 6.54 -29.05
C ARG A 463 12.83 5.13 -29.62
N ARG A 464 13.21 4.10 -28.86
CA ARG A 464 13.21 2.70 -29.33
C ARG A 464 11.81 2.15 -29.56
N GLU A 465 10.86 2.48 -28.70
CA GLU A 465 9.48 1.99 -28.77
C GLU A 465 8.53 2.94 -29.50
N ASN A 466 9.01 4.13 -29.86
CA ASN A 466 8.15 5.20 -30.37
C ASN A 466 6.95 5.49 -29.45
N SER A 467 7.17 5.41 -28.13
CA SER A 467 6.11 5.53 -27.11
C SER A 467 5.95 6.98 -26.63
N PRO A 468 4.80 7.64 -26.89
CA PRO A 468 4.56 9.00 -26.40
C PRO A 468 4.41 9.05 -24.88
N GLN A 469 4.03 7.94 -24.23
CA GLN A 469 3.94 7.86 -22.77
C GLN A 469 5.33 7.93 -22.12
N ALA A 470 6.30 7.20 -22.66
CA ALA A 470 7.69 7.28 -22.20
C ALA A 470 8.32 8.65 -22.47
N ALA A 471 7.96 9.29 -23.61
CA ALA A 471 8.38 10.66 -23.90
C ALA A 471 7.78 11.65 -22.89
N THR A 472 6.52 11.47 -22.49
CA THR A 472 5.85 12.29 -21.48
C THR A 472 6.57 12.19 -20.13
N LEU A 473 6.94 10.97 -19.71
CA LEU A 473 7.75 10.76 -18.50
C LEU A 473 9.11 11.47 -18.57
N CYS A 474 9.79 11.41 -19.73
CA CYS A 474 11.06 12.10 -19.93
C CYS A 474 10.91 13.63 -19.80
N VAL A 475 9.88 14.21 -20.42
CA VAL A 475 9.57 15.65 -20.30
C VAL A 475 9.23 16.04 -18.86
N ALA A 476 8.49 15.19 -18.14
CA ALA A 476 8.17 15.43 -16.73
C ALA A 476 9.42 15.32 -15.83
N LEU A 477 10.34 14.39 -16.09
CA LEU A 477 11.63 14.31 -15.41
C LEU A 477 12.51 15.53 -15.70
N LEU A 478 12.49 16.05 -16.92
CA LEU A 478 13.16 17.32 -17.25
C LEU A 478 12.59 18.48 -16.42
N ALA A 479 11.25 18.55 -16.30
CA ALA A 479 10.61 19.54 -15.44
C ALA A 479 10.98 19.36 -13.96
N ALA A 480 11.04 18.12 -13.47
CA ALA A 480 11.51 17.82 -12.11
C ALA A 480 12.97 18.25 -11.89
N LEU A 481 13.86 18.01 -12.87
CA LEU A 481 15.26 18.45 -12.82
C LEU A 481 15.37 19.98 -12.78
N VAL A 482 14.63 20.68 -13.64
CA VAL A 482 14.60 22.14 -13.64
C VAL A 482 14.09 22.68 -12.31
N ALA A 483 13.01 22.10 -11.77
CA ALA A 483 12.49 22.48 -10.45
C ALA A 483 13.51 22.21 -9.34
N PHE A 484 14.15 21.04 -9.36
CA PHE A 484 15.16 20.63 -8.38
C PHE A 484 16.33 21.61 -8.32
N LEU A 485 16.86 22.00 -9.49
CA LEU A 485 17.93 22.98 -9.62
C LEU A 485 17.48 24.39 -9.24
N PHE A 486 16.27 24.79 -9.65
CA PHE A 486 15.74 26.13 -9.39
C PHE A 486 15.51 26.39 -7.90
N VAL A 487 14.90 25.45 -7.18
CA VAL A 487 14.65 25.57 -5.73
C VAL A 487 15.96 25.71 -4.94
N ARG A 488 17.02 25.05 -5.41
CA ARG A 488 18.35 25.02 -4.77
C ARG A 488 19.33 26.05 -5.34
N MET A 489 18.88 26.92 -6.24
CA MET A 489 19.70 28.01 -6.75
C MET A 489 19.92 29.03 -5.63
N PRO A 490 21.16 29.47 -5.33
CA PRO A 490 21.39 30.48 -4.30
C PRO A 490 20.67 31.79 -4.64
N ALA A 491 20.35 32.58 -3.61
CA ALA A 491 19.79 33.90 -3.78
C ALA A 491 20.72 34.72 -4.68
N SER A 492 20.25 35.04 -5.87
CA SER A 492 21.02 35.71 -6.91
C SER A 492 20.09 36.64 -7.70
N PRO A 493 20.63 37.68 -8.35
CA PRO A 493 19.84 38.54 -9.23
C PRO A 493 19.08 37.74 -10.29
N LEU A 494 19.67 36.66 -10.81
CA LEU A 494 19.02 35.75 -11.76
C LEU A 494 17.80 35.04 -11.14
N ARG A 495 17.92 34.47 -9.93
CA ARG A 495 16.79 33.83 -9.24
C ARG A 495 15.69 34.85 -8.95
N GLY A 496 16.05 36.03 -8.46
CA GLY A 496 15.11 37.13 -8.23
C GLY A 496 14.36 37.52 -9.50
N TRP A 497 15.10 37.69 -10.61
CA TRP A 497 14.53 37.98 -11.92
C TRP A 497 13.58 36.87 -12.40
N LEU A 498 13.98 35.59 -12.31
CA LEU A 498 13.13 34.46 -12.71
C LEU A 498 11.84 34.35 -11.87
N ILE A 499 11.91 34.66 -10.58
CA ILE A 499 10.73 34.67 -9.70
C ILE A 499 9.81 35.84 -10.06
N GLN A 500 10.38 37.04 -10.22
CA GLN A 500 9.64 38.26 -10.53
C GLN A 500 8.96 38.20 -11.91
N TYR A 501 9.66 37.66 -12.92
CA TYR A 501 9.19 37.61 -14.31
C TYR A 501 8.70 36.22 -14.74
N ARG A 502 8.31 35.37 -13.79
CA ARG A 502 7.93 33.97 -14.05
C ARG A 502 6.85 33.82 -15.14
N ALA A 503 5.85 34.70 -15.18
CA ALA A 503 4.79 34.66 -16.18
C ALA A 503 5.34 34.85 -17.61
N VAL A 504 6.23 35.84 -17.80
CA VAL A 504 6.89 36.11 -19.08
C VAL A 504 7.80 34.96 -19.47
N VAL A 505 8.60 34.42 -18.53
CA VAL A 505 9.50 33.29 -18.78
C VAL A 505 8.72 32.06 -19.26
N LEU A 506 7.59 31.73 -18.64
CA LEU A 506 6.75 30.60 -19.04
C LEU A 506 6.13 30.81 -20.42
N ALA A 507 5.61 32.01 -20.71
CA ALA A 507 5.07 32.35 -22.02
C ALA A 507 6.14 32.32 -23.12
N PHE A 508 7.34 32.82 -22.83
CA PHE A 508 8.48 32.80 -23.73
C PHE A 508 8.93 31.38 -24.05
N LEU A 509 9.08 30.51 -23.03
CA LEU A 509 9.50 29.11 -23.20
C LEU A 509 8.50 28.27 -24.00
N ALA A 510 7.22 28.62 -23.98
CA ALA A 510 6.18 27.91 -24.71
C ALA A 510 6.44 27.88 -26.23
N MET A 511 6.96 28.97 -26.80
CA MET A 511 7.18 29.11 -28.25
C MET A 511 8.29 28.19 -28.80
N PRO A 512 9.54 28.18 -28.28
CA PRO A 512 10.57 27.27 -28.77
C PRO A 512 10.20 25.80 -28.53
N ILE A 513 9.49 25.49 -27.44
CA ILE A 513 8.97 24.14 -27.17
C ILE A 513 7.96 23.73 -28.23
N LEU A 514 7.05 24.63 -28.60
CA LEU A 514 6.08 24.38 -29.66
C LEU A 514 6.76 24.19 -31.02
N VAL A 515 7.73 25.05 -31.37
CA VAL A 515 8.52 24.91 -32.60
C VAL A 515 9.26 23.58 -32.63
N ALA A 516 9.85 23.16 -31.51
CA ALA A 516 10.47 21.84 -31.40
C ALA A 516 9.44 20.70 -31.60
N ALA A 517 8.27 20.80 -30.97
CA ALA A 517 7.17 19.84 -31.13
C ALA A 517 6.75 19.68 -32.60
N GLU A 518 6.88 20.74 -33.39
CA GLU A 518 6.54 20.78 -34.81
C GLU A 518 7.59 20.20 -35.74
N ALA A 519 8.87 20.30 -35.36
CA ALA A 519 9.97 19.73 -36.12
C ALA A 519 10.10 18.21 -35.92
N LEU A 520 9.74 17.72 -34.73
CA LEU A 520 9.97 16.33 -34.31
C LEU A 520 9.23 15.23 -35.09
N PRO A 521 8.03 15.40 -35.67
CA PRO A 521 7.30 14.33 -36.36
C PRO A 521 8.08 13.68 -37.51
N ARG A 522 9.02 14.42 -38.12
CA ARG A 522 9.88 13.95 -39.22
C ARG A 522 11.16 13.26 -38.77
N THR A 523 11.37 13.12 -37.47
CA THR A 523 12.62 12.60 -36.88
C THR A 523 12.39 11.28 -36.15
N ASN A 524 13.48 10.62 -35.75
CA ASN A 524 13.44 9.46 -34.85
C ASN A 524 12.91 9.78 -33.44
N TRP A 525 12.65 11.06 -33.13
CA TRP A 525 12.14 11.56 -31.86
C TRP A 525 10.66 11.97 -31.94
N ARG A 526 9.93 11.52 -32.97
CA ARG A 526 8.50 11.85 -33.18
C ARG A 526 7.61 11.55 -31.97
N SER A 527 7.96 10.60 -31.12
CA SER A 527 7.23 10.30 -29.87
C SER A 527 7.21 11.45 -28.87
N PHE A 528 8.13 12.41 -28.97
CA PHE A 528 8.17 13.63 -28.15
C PHE A 528 7.24 14.74 -28.65
N ALA A 529 6.75 14.66 -29.89
CA ALA A 529 5.88 15.70 -30.42
C ALA A 529 4.60 15.88 -29.58
N PRO A 530 3.80 14.83 -29.25
CA PRO A 530 2.58 15.00 -28.45
C PRO A 530 2.78 15.65 -27.06
N PRO A 531 3.72 15.20 -26.20
CA PRO A 531 3.90 15.83 -24.89
C PRO A 531 4.45 17.26 -24.99
N LEU A 532 5.31 17.58 -25.97
CA LEU A 532 5.80 18.95 -26.16
C LEU A 532 4.72 19.88 -26.70
N TRP A 533 3.83 19.36 -27.56
CA TRP A 533 2.62 20.08 -27.97
C TRP A 533 1.73 20.42 -26.77
N PHE A 534 1.47 19.45 -25.89
CA PHE A 534 0.67 19.65 -24.68
C PHE A 534 1.34 20.65 -23.72
N LEU A 535 2.66 20.53 -23.53
CA LEU A 535 3.44 21.45 -22.71
C LEU A 535 3.42 22.88 -23.26
N GLY A 536 3.68 23.04 -24.56
CA GLY A 536 3.79 24.33 -25.24
C GLY A 536 2.44 25.03 -25.43
N LEU A 537 1.36 24.31 -25.77
CA LEU A 537 0.05 24.94 -26.00
C LEU A 537 -0.84 25.08 -24.77
N LEU A 538 -0.69 24.21 -23.78
CA LEU A 538 -1.62 24.13 -22.66
C LEU A 538 -0.94 24.45 -21.33
N LEU A 539 0.04 23.65 -20.91
CA LEU A 539 0.55 23.73 -19.54
C LEU A 539 1.32 25.03 -19.27
N LEU A 540 2.26 25.42 -20.15
CA LEU A 540 3.05 26.63 -19.95
C LEU A 540 2.19 27.90 -20.08
N PRO A 541 1.31 28.05 -21.09
CA PRO A 541 0.36 29.16 -21.16
C PRO A 541 -0.56 29.25 -19.94
N ALA A 542 -1.14 28.13 -19.50
CA ALA A 542 -2.00 28.11 -18.32
C ALA A 542 -1.23 28.53 -17.06
N ALA A 543 -0.01 28.03 -16.86
CA ALA A 543 0.83 28.42 -15.74
C ALA A 543 1.24 29.90 -15.78
N ALA A 544 1.51 30.45 -16.97
CA ALA A 544 1.78 31.87 -17.16
C ALA A 544 0.57 32.74 -16.78
N LEU A 545 -0.63 32.36 -17.24
CA LEU A 545 -1.89 33.06 -16.92
C LEU A 545 -2.22 32.97 -15.44
N LEU A 546 -2.11 31.79 -14.82
CA LEU A 546 -2.33 31.63 -13.38
C LEU A 546 -1.40 32.51 -12.54
N LYS A 547 -0.14 32.67 -12.98
CA LYS A 547 0.81 33.56 -12.31
C LYS A 547 0.48 35.03 -12.50
N LEU A 548 0.00 35.41 -13.68
CA LEU A 548 -0.43 36.77 -13.99
C LEU A 548 -1.72 37.17 -13.22
N LEU A 549 -2.59 36.20 -12.94
CA LEU A 549 -3.83 36.38 -12.16
C LEU A 549 -3.62 36.29 -10.63
N SER A 550 -2.41 35.93 -10.18
CA SER A 550 -2.13 35.74 -8.75
C SER A 550 -2.10 37.09 -8.02
N PRO A 551 -2.89 37.28 -6.95
CA PRO A 551 -2.95 38.56 -6.22
C PRO A 551 -1.67 38.87 -5.43
N THR A 552 -0.80 37.88 -5.25
CA THR A 552 0.41 37.95 -4.42
C THR A 552 1.60 38.64 -5.08
N ALA A 553 1.51 38.98 -6.37
CA ALA A 553 2.54 39.75 -7.06
C ALA A 553 1.86 40.92 -7.77
N GLN A 554 2.09 42.17 -7.35
CA GLN A 554 1.79 43.31 -8.20
C GLN A 554 2.83 43.32 -9.33
N PRO A 555 2.47 42.88 -10.55
CA PRO A 555 3.45 42.80 -11.62
C PRO A 555 3.85 44.23 -11.99
N VAL A 556 5.12 44.45 -12.31
CA VAL A 556 5.51 45.68 -13.02
C VAL A 556 4.59 45.84 -14.23
N GLU A 557 4.11 47.05 -14.49
CA GLU A 557 2.93 47.28 -15.35
C GLU A 557 3.09 46.71 -16.78
N TRP A 558 4.31 46.55 -17.28
CA TRP A 558 4.61 45.93 -18.58
C TRP A 558 4.56 44.39 -18.61
N ILE A 559 4.62 43.69 -17.47
CA ILE A 559 4.67 42.22 -17.41
C ILE A 559 3.39 41.61 -17.97
N ARG A 560 2.24 42.19 -17.62
CA ARG A 560 0.92 41.75 -18.07
C ARG A 560 0.76 41.86 -19.59
N PRO A 561 0.93 43.04 -20.23
CA PRO A 561 0.80 43.15 -21.67
C PRO A 561 1.83 42.30 -22.42
N LEU A 562 3.08 42.22 -21.94
CA LEU A 562 4.10 41.40 -22.61
C LEU A 562 3.76 39.91 -22.58
N THR A 563 3.33 39.38 -21.43
CA THR A 563 2.92 37.97 -21.28
C THR A 563 1.76 37.65 -22.23
N LEU A 564 0.73 38.50 -22.24
CA LEU A 564 -0.43 38.33 -23.13
C LEU A 564 -0.03 38.40 -24.60
N ALA A 565 0.88 39.32 -24.97
CA ALA A 565 1.38 39.43 -26.34
C ALA A 565 2.14 38.17 -26.79
N MET A 566 3.01 37.62 -25.93
CA MET A 566 3.74 36.39 -26.20
C MET A 566 2.80 35.18 -26.37
N LEU A 567 1.79 35.05 -25.49
CA LEU A 567 0.78 34.00 -25.63
C LEU A 567 -0.09 34.20 -26.88
N GLY A 568 -0.42 35.45 -27.21
CA GLY A 568 -1.13 35.81 -28.43
C GLY A 568 -0.36 35.41 -29.70
N ALA A 569 0.94 35.69 -29.74
CA ALA A 569 1.84 35.26 -30.82
C ALA A 569 1.96 33.73 -30.89
N LEU A 570 2.09 33.05 -29.76
CA LEU A 570 2.12 31.60 -29.66
C LEU A 570 0.86 30.94 -30.26
N TYR A 571 -0.32 31.38 -29.84
CA TYR A 571 -1.59 30.82 -30.33
C TYR A 571 -1.86 31.20 -31.80
N SER A 572 -1.42 32.38 -32.23
CA SER A 572 -1.46 32.77 -33.65
C SER A 572 -0.57 31.88 -34.51
N PHE A 573 0.66 31.59 -34.05
CA PHE A 573 1.55 30.64 -34.69
C PHE A 573 0.95 29.23 -34.76
N ALA A 574 0.40 28.74 -33.64
CA ALA A 574 -0.24 27.43 -33.56
C ALA A 574 -1.49 27.31 -34.44
N GLY A 575 -2.25 28.40 -34.57
CA GLY A 575 -3.50 28.49 -35.33
C GLY A 575 -3.30 28.69 -36.83
N SER A 576 -2.09 29.06 -37.28
CA SER A 576 -1.75 29.25 -38.70
C SER A 576 -1.84 27.96 -39.53
N ARG A 577 -1.96 26.80 -38.87
CA ARG A 577 -2.15 25.50 -39.53
C ARG A 577 -3.61 25.23 -39.88
N GLU A 578 -3.79 24.50 -40.99
CA GLU A 578 -5.10 24.02 -41.44
C GLU A 578 -5.84 23.32 -40.28
N HIS A 579 -7.13 23.64 -40.14
CA HIS A 579 -8.06 23.11 -39.12
C HIS A 579 -7.91 23.62 -37.66
N ARG A 580 -7.13 24.68 -37.38
CA ARG A 580 -6.95 25.21 -36.00
C ARG A 580 -7.38 26.66 -35.80
N ARG A 581 -8.41 27.09 -36.53
CA ARG A 581 -8.91 28.49 -36.53
C ARG A 581 -9.29 29.01 -35.14
N ALA A 582 -9.76 28.16 -34.23
CA ALA A 582 -10.07 28.56 -32.86
C ALA A 582 -8.85 29.12 -32.09
N LEU A 583 -7.65 28.61 -32.36
CA LEU A 583 -6.41 29.12 -31.75
C LEU A 583 -6.02 30.49 -32.33
N LEU A 584 -6.33 30.78 -33.60
CA LEU A 584 -6.14 32.12 -34.18
C LEU A 584 -7.02 33.16 -33.48
N VAL A 585 -8.29 32.82 -33.23
CA VAL A 585 -9.22 33.69 -32.51
C VAL A 585 -8.71 33.95 -31.10
N LEU A 586 -8.28 32.91 -30.37
CA LEU A 586 -7.69 33.07 -29.04
C LEU A 586 -6.42 33.94 -29.09
N GLY A 587 -5.56 33.75 -30.09
CA GLY A 587 -4.37 34.55 -30.32
C GLY A 587 -4.70 36.04 -30.51
N ALA A 588 -5.67 36.35 -31.37
CA ALA A 588 -6.14 37.71 -31.61
C ALA A 588 -6.72 38.37 -30.35
N VAL A 589 -7.55 37.64 -29.59
CA VAL A 589 -8.12 38.12 -28.32
C VAL A 589 -7.02 38.47 -27.32
N LEU A 590 -6.00 37.61 -27.18
CA LEU A 590 -4.88 37.85 -26.26
C LEU A 590 -4.01 39.04 -26.70
N LEU A 591 -3.81 39.25 -28.01
CA LEU A 591 -3.11 40.43 -28.54
C LEU A 591 -3.89 41.72 -28.29
N ILE A 592 -5.21 41.72 -28.49
CA ILE A 592 -6.07 42.88 -28.18
C ILE A 592 -6.03 43.19 -26.68
N ALA A 593 -6.11 42.14 -25.83
CA ALA A 593 -5.99 42.28 -24.39
C ALA A 593 -4.60 42.81 -23.98
N ALA A 594 -3.53 42.41 -24.67
CA ALA A 594 -2.19 42.93 -24.46
C ALA A 594 -2.09 44.43 -24.76
N VAL A 595 -2.59 44.87 -25.93
CA VAL A 595 -2.60 46.29 -26.32
C VAL A 595 -3.43 47.13 -25.35
N SER A 596 -4.61 46.64 -24.97
CA SER A 596 -5.48 47.31 -24.00
C SER A 596 -4.81 47.43 -22.63
N SER A 597 -4.15 46.36 -22.17
CA SER A 597 -3.40 46.37 -20.91
C SER A 597 -2.20 47.31 -20.95
N LEU A 598 -1.54 47.45 -22.10
CA LEU A 598 -0.41 48.38 -22.27
C LEU A 598 -0.89 49.84 -22.26
N TYR A 599 -2.01 50.12 -22.94
CA TYR A 599 -2.62 51.45 -22.95
C TYR A 599 -3.09 51.86 -21.55
N ASN A 600 -3.70 50.96 -20.77
CA ASN A 600 -4.12 51.26 -19.40
C ASN A 600 -2.94 51.51 -18.46
N ALA A 601 -1.80 50.85 -18.68
CA ALA A 601 -0.59 51.05 -17.88
C ALA A 601 0.08 52.40 -18.17
N TYR A 602 0.25 52.76 -19.45
CA TYR A 602 1.12 53.88 -19.85
C TYR A 602 0.40 55.04 -20.55
N GLY A 603 -0.88 54.87 -20.90
CA GLY A 603 -1.63 55.85 -21.69
C GLY A 603 -1.79 57.20 -21.00
N SER A 604 -1.98 57.22 -19.68
CA SER A 604 -2.07 58.48 -18.92
C SER A 604 -0.74 59.25 -18.91
N ALA A 605 0.41 58.57 -18.89
CA ALA A 605 1.73 59.20 -18.92
C ALA A 605 2.09 59.74 -20.33
N PHE A 606 1.66 59.03 -21.39
CA PHE A 606 1.95 59.43 -22.77
C PHE A 606 1.03 60.54 -23.29
N PHE A 607 -0.24 60.54 -22.87
CA PHE A 607 -1.24 61.52 -23.34
C PHE A 607 -1.52 62.65 -22.33
N GLY A 608 -1.07 62.52 -21.07
CA GLY A 608 -1.24 63.54 -20.02
C GLY A 608 -0.13 64.58 -19.91
N GLY A 609 1.00 64.43 -20.64
CA GLY A 609 2.11 65.39 -20.65
C GLY A 609 1.94 66.60 -21.60
N ALA A 610 0.76 66.76 -22.19
CA ALA A 610 0.42 67.85 -23.11
C ALA A 610 -0.72 68.76 -22.59
N ALA A 611 -0.86 68.87 -21.26
CA ALA A 611 -1.75 69.82 -20.61
C ALA A 611 -0.96 70.85 -19.81
#